data_AF-A0A7C8AJV4-F1
#
_entry.id   AF-A0A7C8AJV4-F1
#
_cell.length_a   1.000
_cell.length_b   1.000
_cell.length_c   1.000
_cell.angle_alpha   90.00
_cell.angle_beta   90.00
_cell.angle_gamma   90.00
#
_symmetry.space_group_name_H-M   'P 1'
#
loop_
_entity.id
_entity.type
_entity.pdbx_description
1 polymer ?
#
loop_
_entity_poly.entity_id
_entity_poly.type
_entity_poly.pdbx_seq_one_letter_code
_entity_poly.pdbx_strand_id
1 'polypeptide(L)' 'EMQRFCIKRHHPYYINLVFMDASVQKKNLKELWVLPWHRGWPKGLAHLPVWPDWMADIPEPYE' A
#
# COMPACT_ATOMS: atom_id res chain seq x y z
N GLU A 1 22.28 -5.65 -8.79
CA GLU A 1 21.44 -6.83 -9.08
C GLU A 1 20.12 -6.68 -8.32
N MET A 2 18.96 -6.93 -8.94
CA MET A 2 17.68 -6.98 -8.21
C MET A 2 17.43 -8.41 -7.74
N GLN A 3 17.46 -8.61 -6.42
CA GLN A 3 17.17 -9.90 -5.81
C GLN A 3 15.68 -10.00 -5.45
N ARG A 4 15.14 -11.21 -5.45
CA ARG A 4 13.80 -11.49 -4.92
C ARG A 4 13.92 -11.75 -3.44
N PHE A 5 13.21 -11.01 -2.62
CA PHE A 5 13.20 -11.19 -1.17
C PHE A 5 11.77 -11.15 -0.63
N CYS A 6 11.51 -11.95 0.40
CA CYS A 6 10.23 -11.93 1.10
C CYS A 6 10.31 -10.94 2.27
N ILE A 7 9.41 -9.96 2.32
CA ILE A 7 9.30 -9.03 3.45
C ILE A 7 8.12 -9.37 4.35
N LYS A 8 8.32 -9.21 5.67
CA LYS A 8 7.25 -9.33 6.67
C LYS A 8 6.35 -8.10 6.58
N ARG A 9 5.29 -8.19 5.77
CA ARG A 9 4.32 -7.11 5.58
C ARG A 9 3.14 -7.14 6.55
N HIS A 10 2.82 -8.30 7.11
CA HIS A 10 1.65 -8.50 8.00
C HIS A 10 1.88 -8.03 9.44
N HIS A 11 3.10 -7.65 9.83
CA HIS A 11 3.35 -7.01 11.12
C HIS A 11 4.68 -6.28 10.98
N PRO A 12 4.72 -4.93 11.02
CA PRO A 12 3.71 -4.03 11.59
C PRO A 12 2.61 -3.52 10.62
N TYR A 13 2.26 -4.24 9.55
CA TYR A 13 1.29 -3.82 8.51
C TYR A 13 1.78 -2.75 7.53
N TYR A 14 3.09 -2.45 7.51
CA TYR A 14 3.70 -1.44 6.64
C TYR A 14 4.76 -2.02 5.73
N ILE A 15 4.96 -1.35 4.59
CA ILE A 15 6.08 -1.54 3.68
C ILE A 15 6.71 -0.18 3.34
N ASN A 16 7.99 -0.19 2.97
CA ASN A 16 8.64 1.00 2.40
C ASN A 16 8.58 0.90 0.88
N LEU A 17 8.14 1.98 0.24
CA LEU A 17 8.08 2.11 -1.21
C LEU A 17 9.05 3.20 -1.64
N VAL A 18 9.81 2.92 -2.70
CA VAL A 18 10.63 3.91 -3.40
C VAL A 18 9.88 4.34 -4.64
N PHE A 19 9.72 5.65 -4.82
CA PHE A 19 9.05 6.24 -5.98
C PHE A 19 10.06 6.69 -7.03
N MET A 20 9.57 7.02 -8.24
CA MET A 20 10.43 7.43 -9.36
C MET A 20 11.14 8.78 -9.13
N ASP A 21 10.68 9.58 -8.17
CA ASP A 21 11.33 10.80 -7.70
C ASP A 21 12.41 10.52 -6.62
N ALA A 22 12.77 9.24 -6.42
CA ALA A 22 13.67 8.75 -5.39
C ALA A 22 13.22 9.02 -3.94
N SER A 23 11.98 9.47 -3.73
CA SER A 23 11.41 9.56 -2.39
C SER A 23 11.10 8.17 -1.84
N VAL A 24 11.25 8.02 -0.53
CA VAL A 24 10.86 6.81 0.21
C VAL A 24 9.67 7.15 1.09
N GLN A 25 8.59 6.37 0.96
CA GLN A 25 7.44 6.50 1.85
C GLN A 25 7.13 5.18 2.53
N LYS A 26 6.81 5.24 3.82
CA LYS A 26 6.25 4.14 4.57
C LYS A 26 4.74 4.12 4.34
N LYS A 27 4.23 3.02 3.80
CA LYS A 27 2.81 2.84 3.47
C LYS A 27 2.26 1.61 4.16
N ASN A 28 1.06 1.74 4.70
CA ASN A 28 0.32 0.61 5.24
C ASN A 28 -0.22 -0.26 4.09
N LEU A 29 -0.68 -1.46 4.41
CA LEU A 29 -1.19 -2.38 3.39
C LEU A 29 -2.42 -1.81 2.67
N LYS A 30 -3.42 -1.26 3.36
CA LYS A 30 -4.65 -0.72 2.75
C LYS A 30 -4.36 0.44 1.79
N GLU A 31 -3.38 1.29 2.09
CA GLU A 31 -2.95 2.39 1.22
C GLU A 31 -2.50 1.92 -0.17
N LEU A 32 -2.00 0.69 -0.31
CA LEU A 32 -1.57 0.16 -1.60
C LEU A 32 -2.71 0.07 -2.64
N TRP A 33 -3.96 -0.03 -2.18
CA TRP A 33 -5.12 -0.09 -3.06
C TRP A 33 -5.55 1.27 -3.61
N VAL A 34 -5.10 2.37 -3.00
CA VAL A 34 -5.48 3.73 -3.42
C VAL A 34 -4.32 4.50 -4.06
N LEU A 35 -3.11 3.94 -4.02
CA LEU A 35 -1.94 4.55 -4.65
C LEU A 35 -2.14 4.72 -6.17
N PRO A 36 -1.75 5.87 -6.75
CA PRO A 36 -1.84 6.08 -8.19
C PRO A 36 -0.72 5.33 -8.91
N TRP A 37 -0.95 4.05 -9.23
CA TRP A 37 0.04 3.18 -9.89
C TRP A 37 0.37 3.61 -11.33
N HIS A 38 -0.56 4.30 -12.01
CA HIS A 38 -0.32 4.88 -13.33
C HIS A 38 -1.05 6.21 -13.51
N ARG A 39 -0.69 6.97 -14.56
CA ARG A 39 -1.20 8.33 -14.84
C ARG A 39 -2.73 8.44 -14.93
N GLY A 40 -3.40 7.36 -15.29
CA GLY A 40 -4.86 7.28 -15.41
C GLY A 40 -5.53 6.55 -14.24
N TRP A 41 -4.83 6.32 -13.13
CA TRP A 41 -5.40 5.61 -12.00
C TRP A 41 -6.57 6.42 -11.40
N PRO A 42 -7.76 5.83 -11.27
CA PRO A 42 -8.94 6.55 -10.80
C PRO A 42 -8.76 6.95 -9.32
N LYS A 43 -8.61 8.25 -9.06
CA LYS A 43 -8.47 8.79 -7.70
C LYS A 43 -9.80 8.73 -6.97
N GLY A 44 -9.85 8.12 -5.79
CA GLY A 44 -11.04 8.10 -4.93
C GLY A 44 -12.23 7.28 -5.45
N LEU A 45 -12.06 6.54 -6.54
CA LEU A 45 -13.08 5.65 -7.13
C LEU A 45 -12.64 4.18 -7.12
N ALA A 46 -11.50 3.87 -6.52
CA ALA A 46 -11.12 2.49 -6.28
C ALA A 46 -12.12 1.91 -5.25
N HIS A 47 -12.99 1.02 -5.71
CA HIS A 47 -13.85 0.24 -4.83
C HIS A 47 -12.94 -0.55 -3.89
N LEU A 48 -12.85 -0.13 -2.63
CA LEU A 48 -12.08 -0.85 -1.64
C LEU A 48 -12.74 -2.23 -1.44
N PRO A 49 -11.96 -3.31 -1.39
CA PRO A 49 -12.51 -4.61 -1.06
C PRO A 49 -13.00 -4.61 0.39
N VAL A 50 -13.89 -5.56 0.72
CA VAL A 50 -14.12 -5.90 2.12
C VAL A 50 -12.82 -6.51 2.66
N TRP A 51 -12.23 -5.85 3.66
CA TRP A 51 -10.99 -6.32 4.24
C TRP A 51 -11.22 -7.60 5.06
N PRO A 52 -10.29 -8.56 5.01
CA PRO A 52 -10.32 -9.71 5.90
C PRO A 52 -10.08 -9.27 7.35
N ASP A 53 -10.58 -10.05 8.32
CA ASP A 53 -10.54 -9.70 9.75
C ASP A 53 -9.15 -9.33 10.28
N TRP A 54 -8.09 -9.97 9.78
CA TRP A 54 -6.72 -9.68 10.20
C TRP A 54 -6.24 -8.27 9.82
N MET A 55 -6.92 -7.59 8.89
CA MET A 55 -6.64 -6.21 8.48
C MET A 55 -7.49 -5.18 9.23
N ALA A 56 -8.31 -5.59 10.21
CA ALA A 56 -9.19 -4.69 10.96
C ALA A 56 -8.41 -3.57 11.67
N ASP A 57 -7.23 -3.87 12.20
CA ASP A 57 -6.39 -2.92 12.93
C ASP A 57 -5.59 -1.94 12.04
N ILE A 58 -5.66 -2.11 10.71
CA ILE A 58 -4.93 -1.25 9.77
C ILE A 58 -5.79 -0.01 9.49
N PRO A 59 -5.25 1.22 9.63
CA PRO A 59 -5.99 2.44 9.29
C PRO A 59 -6.54 2.41 7.87
N GLU A 60 -7.75 2.92 7.67
CA GLU A 60 -8.33 3.03 6.33
C GLU A 60 -7.51 4.00 5.47
N PRO A 61 -7.46 3.80 4.14
CA PRO A 61 -6.53 4.52 3.28
C PRO A 61 -6.90 6.00 3.02
N TYR A 62 -8.01 6.48 3.59
CA TYR A 62 -8.52 7.84 3.43
C TYR A 62 -8.74 8.57 4.79
N GLU A 63 -8.29 7.98 5.90
CA GLU A 63 -8.30 8.62 7.23
C GLU A 63 -7.06 9.49 7.48
#